data_AF-A0AAD6X6R7-F1
#
_entry.id   AF-A0AAD6X6R7-F1
#
_cell.length_a   1.000
_cell.length_b   1.000
_cell.length_c   1.000
_cell.angle_alpha   90.00
_cell.angle_beta   90.00
_cell.angle_gamma   90.00
#
_symmetry.space_group_name_H-M   'P 1'
#
loop_
_entity.id
_entity.type
_entity.pdbx_description
1 polymer ?
#
loop_
_entity_poly.entity_id
_entity_poly.type
_entity_poly.pdbx_seq_one_letter_code
_entity_poly.pdbx_strand_id
1 'polypeptide(L)'
;MSHKWTADAYGTLSDVAMDEVRSAIHVFPWVITHDNMNVALRVFSQRLHNQSHFISGCAYTVWLLPIRAALAPDTNRLFQLFRAQNCGHVFDFGDVLYGTEAADDHLEALSIDHVLRILLDSPDFFDYAHRNDILFDTPIAIHQLLGTLENVIKMYILRTSTYEEASYEGTLNVMNDTFQQLLINSKDEQTRTALERVICWIGDQLTIERLRGLWKYRHEDHNSFDRLDYMIPIFGWFHLVMAFANSLHKQYLGSSASIGSLRQAFDV
;
A
#
# COMPACT_ATOMS: atom_id res chain seq x y z
N MET A 1 -17.35 32.64 -4.05
CA MET A 1 -15.99 32.13 -3.75
C MET A 1 -15.13 32.31 -4.99
N SER A 2 -13.93 32.89 -4.87
CA SER A 2 -13.02 33.04 -6.01
C SER A 2 -12.06 31.86 -6.10
N HIS A 3 -11.57 31.55 -7.30
CA HIS A 3 -10.54 30.52 -7.50
C HIS A 3 -9.31 30.75 -6.61
N LYS A 4 -8.88 32.01 -6.48
CA LYS A 4 -7.78 32.41 -5.59
C LYS A 4 -8.05 32.01 -4.14
N TRP A 5 -9.21 32.34 -3.60
CA TRP A 5 -9.56 31.98 -2.23
C TRP A 5 -9.55 30.45 -2.02
N THR A 6 -10.09 29.69 -2.97
CA THR A 6 -10.08 28.23 -2.91
C THR A 6 -8.67 27.66 -2.96
N ALA A 7 -7.81 28.17 -3.85
CA ALA A 7 -6.41 27.74 -3.94
C ALA A 7 -5.61 28.08 -2.68
N ASP A 8 -5.80 29.29 -2.13
CA ASP A 8 -5.15 29.73 -0.89
C ASP A 8 -5.61 28.87 0.30
N ALA A 9 -6.90 28.51 0.35
CA ALA A 9 -7.44 27.64 1.39
C ALA A 9 -6.87 26.22 1.30
N TYR A 10 -6.80 25.63 0.09
CA TYR A 10 -6.17 24.32 -0.10
C TYR A 10 -4.67 24.34 0.21
N GLY A 11 -3.96 25.40 -0.18
CA GLY A 11 -2.55 25.58 0.17
C GLY A 11 -2.34 25.58 1.68
N THR A 12 -3.16 26.35 2.41
CA THR A 12 -3.10 26.42 3.88
C THR A 12 -3.38 25.06 4.52
N LEU A 13 -4.41 24.34 4.06
CA LEU A 13 -4.72 22.99 4.57
C LEU A 13 -3.60 22.00 4.28
N SER A 14 -2.98 22.08 3.10
CA SER A 14 -1.84 21.26 2.72
C SER A 14 -0.63 21.52 3.62
N ASP A 15 -0.34 22.79 3.92
CA ASP A 15 0.76 23.17 4.80
C ASP A 15 0.55 22.67 6.23
N VAL A 16 -0.65 22.85 6.78
CA VAL A 16 -1.00 22.34 8.11
C VAL A 16 -0.89 20.82 8.17
N ALA A 17 -1.41 20.10 7.18
CA ALA A 17 -1.30 18.64 7.13
C ALA A 17 0.16 18.17 7.02
N MET A 18 1.01 18.90 6.30
CA MET A 18 2.44 18.60 6.20
C MET A 18 3.16 18.80 7.53
N ASP A 19 2.85 19.87 8.27
CA ASP A 19 3.45 20.14 9.57
C ASP A 19 2.99 19.12 10.64
N GLU A 20 1.72 18.69 10.56
CA GLU A 20 1.20 17.60 11.38
C GLU A 20 1.94 16.29 11.11
N VAL A 21 2.08 15.85 9.85
CA VAL A 21 2.75 14.58 9.55
C VAL A 21 4.21 14.61 9.95
N ARG A 22 4.93 15.73 9.70
CA ARG A 22 6.33 15.91 10.11
C ARG A 22 6.51 15.74 11.62
N SER A 23 5.59 16.29 12.41
CA SER A 23 5.62 16.13 13.86
C SER A 23 5.26 14.70 14.28
N ALA A 24 4.27 14.10 13.62
CA ALA A 24 3.70 12.82 14.02
C ALA A 24 4.60 11.62 13.70
N ILE A 25 5.39 11.64 12.62
CA ILE A 25 6.31 10.55 12.25
C ILE A 25 7.46 10.35 13.26
N HIS A 26 7.67 11.30 14.16
CA HIS A 26 8.64 11.18 15.25
C HIS A 26 8.06 10.50 16.49
N VAL A 27 6.74 10.40 16.58
CA VAL A 27 6.02 9.84 17.74
C VAL A 27 5.40 8.49 17.37
N PHE A 28 4.78 8.41 16.20
CA PHE A 28 4.04 7.24 15.76
C PHE A 28 4.85 6.42 14.75
N PRO A 29 4.76 5.08 14.82
CA PRO A 29 5.21 4.22 13.72
C PRO A 29 4.46 4.59 12.44
N TRP A 30 5.14 4.54 11.31
CA TRP A 30 4.56 4.92 10.04
C TRP A 30 5.05 4.04 8.91
N VAL A 31 4.22 3.94 7.88
CA VAL A 31 4.55 3.27 6.62
C VAL A 31 4.26 4.23 5.47
N ILE A 32 4.87 3.98 4.33
CA ILE A 32 4.66 4.82 3.15
C ILE A 32 4.24 3.97 1.96
N THR A 33 3.28 4.51 1.21
CA THR A 33 2.95 4.05 -0.13
C THR A 33 3.33 5.13 -1.13
N HIS A 34 3.89 4.76 -2.28
CA HIS A 34 3.93 5.65 -3.43
C HIS A 34 3.50 4.92 -4.70
N ASP A 35 3.01 5.70 -5.65
CA ASP A 35 2.64 5.23 -6.98
C ASP A 35 2.90 6.33 -8.02
N ASN A 36 3.01 5.93 -9.28
CA ASN A 36 3.18 6.83 -10.40
C ASN A 36 1.90 7.59 -10.70
N MET A 37 2.05 8.89 -10.94
CA MET A 37 0.98 9.75 -11.42
C MET A 37 1.27 10.19 -12.85
N ASN A 38 0.30 9.91 -13.72
CA ASN A 38 0.41 10.16 -15.14
C ASN A 38 -0.77 11.01 -15.59
N VAL A 39 -0.53 12.29 -15.87
CA VAL A 39 -1.56 13.26 -16.25
C VAL A 39 -1.37 13.64 -17.72
N ALA A 40 -2.27 13.14 -18.57
CA ALA A 40 -2.29 13.48 -19.98
C ALA A 40 -3.16 14.72 -20.23
N LEU A 41 -2.51 15.85 -20.52
CA LEU A 41 -3.19 17.09 -20.87
C LEU A 41 -3.28 17.19 -22.39
N ARG A 42 -4.46 16.84 -22.90
CA ARG A 42 -4.77 16.83 -24.33
C ARG A 42 -5.40 18.14 -24.74
N VAL A 43 -4.87 18.73 -25.81
CA VAL A 43 -5.46 19.91 -26.45
C VAL A 43 -6.20 19.48 -27.72
N PHE A 44 -7.36 20.07 -27.96
CA PHE A 44 -8.23 19.69 -29.09
C PHE A 44 -7.61 20.05 -30.45
N SER A 45 -6.86 21.15 -30.52
CA SER A 45 -6.13 21.58 -31.72
C SER A 45 -4.68 21.86 -31.35
N GLN A 46 -3.77 21.01 -31.82
CA GLN A 46 -2.34 21.20 -31.62
C GLN A 46 -1.85 22.36 -32.49
N ARG A 47 -1.20 23.33 -31.85
CA ARG A 47 -0.50 24.44 -32.50
C ARG A 47 0.93 24.51 -31.95
N LEU A 48 1.81 25.27 -32.61
CA LEU A 48 3.20 25.46 -32.18
C LEU A 48 3.35 25.83 -30.69
N HIS A 49 2.42 26.62 -30.14
CA HIS A 49 2.40 27.05 -28.73
C HIS A 49 1.32 26.35 -27.88
N ASN A 50 0.61 25.37 -28.43
CA ASN A 50 -0.48 24.68 -27.75
C ASN A 50 -0.38 23.20 -28.10
N GLN A 51 0.49 22.48 -27.41
CA GLN A 51 0.71 21.06 -27.64
C GLN A 51 0.10 20.23 -26.52
N SER A 52 -0.27 18.99 -26.85
CA SER A 52 -0.58 18.01 -25.83
C SER A 52 0.69 17.77 -25.01
N HIS A 53 0.56 17.68 -23.70
CA HIS A 53 1.67 17.38 -22.82
C HIS A 53 1.30 16.27 -21.87
N PHE A 54 2.31 15.49 -21.49
CA PHE A 54 2.16 14.38 -20.57
C PHE A 54 3.05 14.69 -19.37
N ILE A 55 2.43 14.78 -18.20
CA ILE A 55 3.11 15.01 -16.94
C ILE A 55 3.23 13.65 -16.26
N SER A 56 4.46 13.18 -16.11
CA SER A 56 4.80 12.03 -15.28
C SER A 56 5.31 12.54 -13.94
N GLY A 57 4.90 11.89 -12.87
CA GLY A 57 5.26 12.24 -11.51
C GLY A 57 4.92 11.13 -10.54
N CYS A 58 4.96 11.44 -9.25
CA CYS A 58 4.70 10.47 -8.19
C CYS A 58 3.82 11.08 -7.11
N ALA A 59 2.94 10.27 -6.52
CA ALA A 59 2.19 10.61 -5.33
C ALA A 59 2.56 9.69 -4.18
N TYR A 60 2.53 10.24 -2.98
CA TYR A 60 2.95 9.57 -1.76
C TYR A 60 1.85 9.66 -0.73
N THR A 61 1.72 8.62 0.07
CA THR A 61 0.85 8.64 1.24
C THR A 61 1.59 8.02 2.41
N VAL A 62 1.66 8.76 3.51
CA VAL A 62 2.16 8.29 4.79
C VAL A 62 0.97 7.83 5.63
N TRP A 63 1.09 6.63 6.18
CA TRP A 63 0.10 6.03 7.05
C TRP A 63 0.68 5.95 8.45
N LEU A 64 0.08 6.67 9.38
CA LEU A 64 0.47 6.60 10.79
C LEU A 64 -0.25 5.43 11.45
N LEU A 65 0.53 4.51 11.98
CA LEU A 65 0.06 3.36 12.70
C LEU A 65 -0.15 3.71 14.18
N PRO A 66 -1.03 2.97 14.90
CA PRO A 66 -1.20 3.14 16.33
C PRO A 66 0.11 2.94 17.10
N ILE A 67 0.29 3.64 18.22
CA ILE A 67 1.55 3.59 19.00
C ILE A 67 1.94 2.17 19.45
N ARG A 68 0.97 1.30 19.68
CA ARG A 68 1.19 -0.12 20.01
C ARG A 68 1.88 -0.93 18.91
N ALA A 69 1.86 -0.44 17.66
CA ALA A 69 2.58 -1.01 16.54
C ALA A 69 4.05 -0.55 16.50
N ALA A 70 4.49 0.29 17.46
CA ALA A 70 5.87 0.74 17.52
C ALA A 70 6.78 -0.46 17.82
N LEU A 71 7.83 -0.56 17.02
CA LEU A 71 8.89 -1.55 17.21
C LEU A 71 9.92 -0.99 18.18
N ALA A 72 10.64 -1.87 18.87
CA ALA A 72 11.76 -1.46 19.70
C ALA A 72 12.84 -0.78 18.85
N PRO A 73 13.56 0.25 19.35
CA PRO A 73 14.55 0.98 18.55
C PRO A 73 15.68 0.11 17.98
N ASP A 74 16.00 -1.02 18.60
CA ASP A 74 17.02 -1.96 18.12
C ASP A 74 16.51 -2.95 17.07
N THR A 75 15.22 -2.91 16.73
CA THR A 75 14.59 -3.87 15.79
C THR A 75 15.27 -3.87 14.42
N ASN A 76 15.65 -2.70 13.89
CA ASN A 76 16.38 -2.65 12.62
C ASN A 76 17.70 -3.43 12.72
N ARG A 77 18.49 -3.19 13.77
CA ARG A 77 19.76 -3.88 13.98
C ARG A 77 19.58 -5.39 14.16
N LEU A 78 18.59 -5.80 14.95
CA LEU A 78 18.24 -7.20 15.16
C LEU A 78 17.82 -7.88 13.85
N PHE A 79 17.00 -7.20 13.05
CA PHE A 79 16.57 -7.68 11.73
C PHE A 79 17.76 -7.88 10.78
N GLN A 80 18.70 -6.94 10.75
CA GLN A 80 19.92 -7.07 9.93
C GLN A 80 20.81 -8.24 10.39
N LEU A 81 20.98 -8.42 11.70
CA LEU A 81 21.71 -9.57 12.24
C LEU A 81 21.02 -10.88 11.90
N PHE A 82 19.70 -10.93 12.04
CA PHE A 82 18.90 -12.09 11.66
C PHE A 82 19.07 -12.42 10.17
N ARG A 83 18.99 -11.42 9.28
CA ARG A 83 19.22 -11.62 7.83
C ARG A 83 20.61 -12.14 7.53
N ALA A 84 21.64 -11.61 8.19
CA ALA A 84 23.03 -12.04 7.99
C ALA A 84 23.24 -13.49 8.46
N GLN A 85 22.63 -13.88 9.59
CA GLN A 85 22.71 -15.25 10.11
C GLN A 85 21.93 -16.24 9.24
N ASN A 86 20.81 -15.80 8.66
CA ASN A 86 19.90 -16.67 7.93
C ASN A 86 20.06 -16.59 6.39
N CYS A 87 21.06 -15.89 5.86
CA CYS A 87 21.19 -15.67 4.41
C CYS A 87 21.41 -16.96 3.60
N GLY A 88 21.96 -18.01 4.24
CA GLY A 88 22.15 -19.33 3.64
C GLY A 88 20.99 -20.30 3.87
N HIS A 89 19.99 -19.93 4.65
CA HIS A 89 18.83 -20.77 4.91
C HIS A 89 17.79 -20.57 3.81
N VAL A 90 17.42 -21.66 3.15
CA VAL A 90 16.33 -21.65 2.17
C VAL A 90 15.01 -21.58 2.95
N PHE A 91 14.16 -20.64 2.57
CA PHE A 91 12.81 -20.54 3.12
C PHE A 91 12.02 -21.83 2.79
N ASP A 92 11.52 -22.52 3.81
CA ASP A 92 10.67 -23.69 3.61
C ASP A 92 9.25 -23.26 3.27
N PHE A 93 8.78 -23.67 2.10
CA PHE A 93 7.42 -23.40 1.67
C PHE A 93 6.40 -24.37 2.28
N GLY A 94 6.85 -25.45 2.94
CA GLY A 94 5.97 -26.45 3.54
C GLY A 94 4.91 -25.84 4.45
N ASP A 95 5.33 -24.98 5.38
CA ASP A 95 4.43 -24.30 6.32
C ASP A 95 3.45 -23.35 5.63
N VAL A 96 3.84 -22.74 4.50
CA VAL A 96 2.99 -21.81 3.74
C VAL A 96 2.00 -22.55 2.84
N LEU A 97 2.43 -23.66 2.24
CA LEU A 97 1.64 -24.41 1.26
C LEU A 97 0.70 -25.43 1.90
N TYR A 98 1.11 -26.02 3.02
CA TYR A 98 0.40 -27.14 3.64
C TYR A 98 -0.17 -26.82 5.01
N GLY A 99 0.15 -25.65 5.58
CA GLY A 99 -0.48 -25.10 6.77
C GLY A 99 -0.62 -26.11 7.92
N THR A 100 -1.72 -25.99 8.65
CA THR A 100 -2.12 -26.97 9.68
C THR A 100 -3.60 -27.27 9.48
N GLU A 101 -4.04 -28.48 9.81
CA GLU A 101 -5.46 -28.88 9.72
C GLU A 101 -6.40 -27.85 10.39
N ALA A 102 -6.00 -27.35 11.57
CA ALA A 102 -6.78 -26.33 12.28
C ALA A 102 -6.88 -24.98 11.52
N ALA A 103 -5.87 -24.62 10.73
CA ALA A 103 -5.91 -23.43 9.89
C ALA A 103 -6.81 -23.64 8.68
N ASP A 104 -6.76 -24.82 8.07
CA ASP A 104 -7.61 -25.19 6.93
C ASP A 104 -9.09 -25.21 7.33
N ASP A 105 -9.43 -25.86 8.46
CA ASP A 105 -10.78 -25.88 9.02
C ASP A 105 -11.31 -24.46 9.27
N HIS A 106 -10.45 -23.58 9.80
CA HIS A 106 -10.81 -22.20 10.06
C HIS A 106 -11.03 -21.39 8.76
N LEU A 107 -10.16 -21.58 7.76
CA LEU A 107 -10.29 -20.93 6.46
C LEU A 107 -11.54 -21.40 5.71
N GLU A 108 -11.88 -22.68 5.81
CA GLU A 108 -13.14 -23.22 5.27
C GLU A 108 -14.34 -22.58 5.96
N ALA A 109 -14.37 -22.55 7.29
CA ALA A 109 -15.44 -21.91 8.04
C ALA A 109 -15.62 -20.42 7.68
N LEU A 110 -14.53 -19.67 7.54
CA LEU A 110 -14.56 -18.28 7.09
C LEU A 110 -15.06 -18.14 5.65
N SER A 111 -14.66 -19.04 4.76
CA SER A 111 -15.11 -19.02 3.36
C SER A 111 -16.61 -19.29 3.25
N ILE A 112 -17.12 -20.25 4.03
CA ILE A 112 -18.55 -20.56 4.13
C ILE A 112 -19.32 -19.34 4.67
N ASP A 113 -18.88 -18.75 5.79
CA ASP A 113 -19.50 -17.54 6.35
C ASP A 113 -19.52 -16.40 5.33
N HIS A 114 -18.42 -16.17 4.60
CA HIS A 114 -18.36 -15.10 3.59
C HIS A 114 -19.40 -15.29 2.48
N VAL A 115 -19.55 -16.51 1.95
CA VAL A 115 -20.58 -16.81 0.94
C VAL A 115 -21.98 -16.65 1.51
N LEU A 116 -22.22 -17.16 2.72
CA LEU A 116 -23.52 -17.05 3.38
C LEU A 116 -23.89 -15.59 3.66
N ARG A 117 -22.94 -14.76 4.11
CA ARG A 117 -23.15 -13.32 4.32
C ARG A 117 -23.52 -12.60 3.04
N ILE A 118 -22.83 -12.87 1.93
CA ILE A 118 -23.19 -12.31 0.62
C ILE A 118 -24.64 -12.66 0.25
N LEU A 119 -25.05 -13.92 0.45
CA LEU A 119 -26.41 -14.35 0.15
C LEU A 119 -27.43 -13.70 1.08
N LEU A 120 -27.21 -13.76 2.39
CA LEU A 120 -28.13 -13.26 3.42
C LEU A 120 -28.25 -11.73 3.44
N ASP A 121 -27.21 -11.01 3.04
CA ASP A 121 -27.22 -9.55 2.93
C ASP A 121 -27.74 -9.04 1.58
N SER A 122 -28.02 -9.96 0.64
CA SER A 122 -28.68 -9.60 -0.61
C SER A 122 -30.17 -9.25 -0.39
N PRO A 123 -30.76 -8.39 -1.24
CA PRO A 123 -32.17 -8.05 -1.15
C PRO A 123 -33.11 -9.25 -1.22
N ASP A 124 -32.73 -10.28 -1.98
CA ASP A 124 -33.57 -11.47 -2.23
C ASP A 124 -33.76 -12.35 -0.98
N PHE A 125 -32.84 -12.26 -0.02
CA PHE A 125 -32.90 -13.01 1.24
C PHE A 125 -33.21 -12.12 2.46
N PHE A 126 -33.64 -10.88 2.22
CA PHE A 126 -33.93 -9.94 3.30
C PHE A 126 -34.99 -10.48 4.28
N ASP A 127 -36.04 -11.12 3.75
CA ASP A 127 -37.15 -11.70 4.50
C ASP A 127 -36.95 -13.19 4.86
N TYR A 128 -35.74 -13.74 4.70
CA TYR A 128 -35.46 -15.12 5.07
C TYR A 128 -35.62 -15.31 6.59
N ALA A 129 -36.55 -16.18 6.99
CA ALA A 129 -36.99 -16.33 8.38
C ALA A 129 -35.86 -16.70 9.37
N HIS A 130 -34.80 -17.36 8.89
CA HIS A 130 -33.69 -17.83 9.70
C HIS A 130 -32.41 -17.02 9.50
N ARG A 131 -32.48 -15.80 8.95
CA ARG A 131 -31.30 -14.97 8.67
C ARG A 131 -30.39 -14.74 9.89
N ASN A 132 -30.95 -14.74 11.10
CA ASN A 132 -30.23 -14.53 12.36
C ASN A 132 -30.08 -15.81 13.19
N ASP A 133 -30.11 -16.99 12.55
CA ASP A 133 -29.84 -18.26 13.22
C ASP A 133 -28.36 -18.31 13.68
N ILE A 134 -28.11 -18.93 14.83
CA ILE A 134 -26.78 -19.11 15.42
C ILE A 134 -25.83 -19.88 14.47
N LEU A 135 -26.37 -20.71 13.57
CA LEU A 135 -25.58 -21.41 12.56
C LEU A 135 -24.94 -20.47 11.54
N PHE A 136 -25.39 -19.22 11.45
CA PHE A 136 -24.84 -18.17 10.59
C PHE A 136 -23.94 -17.19 11.35
N ASP A 137 -23.58 -17.48 12.60
CA ASP A 137 -22.65 -16.65 13.35
C ASP A 137 -21.25 -16.69 12.73
N THR A 138 -20.64 -15.52 12.64
CA THR A 138 -19.30 -15.36 12.07
C THR A 138 -18.27 -16.12 12.92
N PRO A 139 -17.37 -16.90 12.30
CA PRO A 139 -16.29 -17.58 13.01
C PRO A 139 -15.43 -16.59 13.83
N ILE A 140 -14.92 -17.06 14.97
CA ILE A 140 -14.10 -16.24 15.87
C ILE A 140 -12.80 -15.84 15.16
N ALA A 141 -12.53 -14.53 15.06
CA ALA A 141 -11.31 -14.03 14.46
C ALA A 141 -10.06 -14.36 15.31
N ILE A 142 -9.06 -14.99 14.71
CA ILE A 142 -7.80 -15.37 15.37
C ILE A 142 -6.96 -14.14 15.77
N HIS A 143 -6.95 -13.12 14.91
CA HIS A 143 -6.16 -11.89 15.10
C HIS A 143 -7.01 -10.64 14.86
N GLN A 144 -8.08 -10.49 15.65
CA GLN A 144 -8.96 -9.33 15.52
C GLN A 144 -8.22 -8.03 15.84
N LEU A 145 -8.20 -7.10 14.89
CA LEU A 145 -7.75 -5.74 15.15
C LEU A 145 -8.75 -5.06 16.09
N LEU A 146 -8.25 -4.47 17.17
CA LEU A 146 -9.09 -3.70 18.10
C LEU A 146 -9.69 -2.49 17.38
N GLY A 147 -11.03 -2.43 17.29
CA GLY A 147 -11.77 -1.36 16.61
C GLY A 147 -11.96 -0.07 17.42
N THR A 148 -11.02 0.27 18.32
CA THR A 148 -11.11 1.50 19.13
C THR A 148 -10.56 2.70 18.36
N LEU A 149 -10.99 3.92 18.73
CA LEU A 149 -10.53 5.16 18.10
C LEU A 149 -9.00 5.35 18.15
N GLU A 150 -8.35 4.81 19.18
CA GLU A 150 -6.88 4.82 19.33
C GLU A 150 -6.15 3.97 18.27
N ASN A 151 -6.89 3.08 17.60
CA ASN A 151 -6.37 2.15 16.61
C ASN A 151 -6.68 2.55 15.17
N VAL A 152 -7.31 3.71 14.98
CA VAL A 152 -7.58 4.27 13.66
C VAL A 152 -6.27 4.76 13.04
N ILE A 153 -5.95 4.20 11.87
CA ILE A 153 -4.81 4.63 11.06
C ILE A 153 -5.11 6.02 10.49
N LYS A 154 -4.16 6.95 10.60
CA LYS A 154 -4.26 8.27 9.98
C LYS A 154 -3.51 8.28 8.65
N MET A 155 -4.08 8.95 7.66
CA MET A 155 -3.54 9.01 6.31
C MET A 155 -3.16 10.46 5.97
N TYR A 156 -1.92 10.66 5.53
CA TYR A 156 -1.40 11.95 5.09
C TYR A 156 -0.87 11.82 3.66
N ILE A 157 -1.54 12.49 2.72
CA ILE A 157 -1.08 12.57 1.33
C ILE A 157 -0.01 13.65 1.26
N LEU A 158 1.20 13.30 0.80
CA LEU A 158 2.29 14.26 0.65
C LEU A 158 2.13 15.05 -0.66
N ARG A 159 2.99 16.05 -0.86
CA ARG A 159 3.00 16.81 -2.10
C ARG A 159 3.46 15.93 -3.25
N THR A 160 2.81 16.09 -4.39
CA THR A 160 3.11 15.35 -5.61
C THR A 160 4.48 15.75 -6.14
N SER A 161 5.27 14.77 -6.56
CA SER A 161 6.61 15.00 -7.12
C SER A 161 6.60 14.94 -8.64
N THR A 162 7.56 15.62 -9.25
CA THR A 162 7.83 15.57 -10.69
C THR A 162 8.82 14.48 -11.07
N TYR A 163 9.33 13.71 -10.09
CA TYR A 163 10.21 12.58 -10.39
C TYR A 163 9.42 11.40 -10.92
N GLU A 164 9.93 10.82 -12.00
CA GLU A 164 9.43 9.58 -12.59
C GLU A 164 10.16 8.39 -11.96
N GLU A 165 9.42 7.35 -11.61
CA GLU A 165 9.96 6.16 -10.97
C GLU A 165 10.50 5.11 -11.97
N ALA A 166 10.61 5.45 -13.26
CA ALA A 166 10.87 4.48 -14.31
C ALA A 166 12.21 3.73 -14.19
N SER A 167 13.18 4.33 -13.48
CA SER A 167 14.54 3.82 -13.28
C SER A 167 14.90 3.70 -11.79
N TYR A 168 16.02 3.02 -11.50
CA TYR A 168 16.56 2.97 -10.13
C TYR A 168 16.92 4.36 -9.58
N GLU A 169 17.52 5.22 -10.41
CA GLU A 169 17.84 6.61 -10.03
C GLU A 169 16.56 7.42 -9.79
N GLY A 170 15.54 7.27 -10.65
CA GLY A 170 14.23 7.89 -10.47
C GLY A 170 13.56 7.46 -9.17
N THR A 171 13.60 6.16 -8.87
CA THR A 171 13.09 5.61 -7.59
C THR A 171 13.85 6.19 -6.39
N LEU A 172 15.18 6.31 -6.48
CA LEU A 172 15.98 6.93 -5.42
C LEU A 172 15.65 8.42 -5.23
N ASN A 173 15.41 9.16 -6.33
CA ASN A 173 14.97 10.55 -6.28
C ASN A 173 13.60 10.68 -5.60
N VAL A 174 12.66 9.78 -5.89
CA VAL A 174 11.36 9.67 -5.23
C VAL A 174 11.50 9.43 -3.72
N MET A 175 12.44 8.55 -3.31
CA MET A 175 12.73 8.31 -1.89
C MET A 175 13.35 9.54 -1.20
N ASN A 176 14.31 10.19 -1.86
CA ASN A 176 14.96 11.39 -1.34
C ASN A 176 13.98 12.55 -1.20
N ASP A 177 13.11 12.75 -2.19
CA ASP A 177 12.05 13.76 -2.15
C ASP A 177 11.09 13.50 -0.98
N THR A 178 10.69 12.25 -0.76
CA THR A 178 9.91 11.87 0.42
C THR A 178 10.58 12.32 1.72
N PHE A 179 11.86 12.02 1.89
CA PHE A 179 12.60 12.40 3.11
C PHE A 179 12.77 13.90 3.27
N GLN A 180 12.91 14.63 2.16
CA GLN A 180 12.92 16.10 2.16
C GLN A 180 11.55 16.65 2.58
N GLN A 181 10.46 16.13 2.02
CA GLN A 181 9.10 16.57 2.36
C GLN A 181 8.79 16.34 3.85
N LEU A 182 9.26 15.21 4.40
CA LEU A 182 9.12 14.83 5.80
C LEU A 182 10.18 15.46 6.74
N LEU A 183 11.14 16.23 6.20
CA LEU A 183 12.24 16.85 6.95
C LEU A 183 13.13 15.86 7.73
N ILE A 184 13.27 14.64 7.22
CA ILE A 184 14.15 13.59 7.77
C ILE A 184 15.40 13.34 6.92
N ASN A 185 15.79 14.35 6.13
CA ASN A 185 16.94 14.30 5.23
C ASN A 185 18.23 14.88 5.83
N SER A 186 18.21 15.38 7.06
CA SER A 186 19.44 15.86 7.74
C SER A 186 20.35 14.69 8.07
N LYS A 187 21.67 14.93 8.25
CA LYS A 187 22.63 13.86 8.56
C LYS A 187 22.30 13.12 9.87
N ASP A 188 21.80 13.84 10.87
CA ASP A 188 21.38 13.27 12.14
C ASP A 188 20.13 12.39 11.96
N GLU A 189 19.16 12.84 11.16
CA GLU A 189 17.95 12.06 10.85
C GLU A 189 18.26 10.83 9.98
N GLN A 190 19.18 10.94 9.03
CA GLN A 190 19.65 9.80 8.25
C GLN A 190 20.33 8.77 9.15
N THR A 191 21.16 9.22 10.08
CA THR A 191 21.81 8.35 11.08
C THR A 191 20.76 7.66 11.95
N ARG A 192 19.78 8.40 12.46
CA ARG A 192 18.66 7.83 13.23
C ARG A 192 17.85 6.83 12.42
N THR A 193 17.55 7.16 11.16
CA THR A 193 16.83 6.26 10.25
C THR A 193 17.59 4.95 10.06
N ALA A 194 18.90 5.04 9.84
CA ALA A 194 19.76 3.90 9.59
C ALA A 194 19.94 2.97 10.81
N LEU A 195 19.80 3.52 12.02
CA LEU A 195 20.03 2.77 13.25
C LEU A 195 18.73 2.28 13.89
N GLU A 196 17.67 3.09 13.86
CA GLU A 196 16.48 2.88 14.70
C GLU A 196 15.21 2.58 13.90
N ARG A 197 15.09 3.08 12.66
CA ARG A 197 13.84 2.98 11.91
C ARG A 197 13.77 1.69 11.10
N VAL A 198 12.55 1.16 11.02
CA VAL A 198 12.11 0.17 10.04
C VAL A 198 10.93 0.77 9.31
N ILE A 199 11.08 1.06 8.02
CA ILE A 199 10.09 1.74 7.19
C ILE A 199 9.56 0.75 6.17
N CYS A 200 8.32 0.31 6.38
CA CYS A 200 7.62 -0.45 5.36
C CYS A 200 7.30 0.45 4.18
N TRP A 201 7.85 0.10 3.03
CA TRP A 201 7.75 0.85 1.79
C TRP A 201 6.89 0.06 0.80
N ILE A 202 5.69 0.56 0.55
CA ILE A 202 4.63 -0.15 -0.16
C ILE A 202 4.49 0.44 -1.56
N GLY A 203 4.36 -0.42 -2.57
CA GLY A 203 4.14 0.01 -3.95
C GLY A 203 3.69 -1.14 -4.82
N ASP A 204 3.45 -0.88 -6.10
CA ASP A 204 3.10 -1.92 -7.07
C ASP A 204 4.27 -2.90 -7.30
N GLN A 205 4.06 -3.93 -8.14
CA GLN A 205 5.09 -4.93 -8.40
C GLN A 205 6.39 -4.31 -8.92
N LEU A 206 6.27 -3.33 -9.81
CA LEU A 206 7.42 -2.74 -10.48
C LEU A 206 8.20 -1.82 -9.53
N THR A 207 7.50 -1.05 -8.69
CA THR A 207 8.09 -0.31 -7.57
C THR A 207 8.88 -1.24 -6.65
N ILE A 208 8.28 -2.36 -6.22
CA ILE A 208 8.94 -3.30 -5.30
C ILE A 208 10.15 -3.97 -5.94
N GLU A 209 10.08 -4.34 -7.22
CA GLU A 209 11.23 -4.84 -7.97
C GLU A 209 12.36 -3.81 -8.03
N ARG A 210 12.04 -2.53 -8.25
CA ARG A 210 13.02 -1.44 -8.27
C ARG A 210 13.69 -1.24 -6.91
N LEU A 211 12.90 -1.22 -5.83
CA LEU A 211 13.41 -1.11 -4.46
C LEU A 211 14.33 -2.29 -4.09
N ARG A 212 13.94 -3.52 -4.47
CA ARG A 212 14.79 -4.71 -4.28
C ARG A 212 16.05 -4.66 -5.15
N GLY A 213 15.96 -4.11 -6.36
CA GLY A 213 17.10 -3.87 -7.24
C GLY A 213 18.09 -2.86 -6.63
N LEU A 214 17.59 -1.76 -6.07
CA LEU A 214 18.39 -0.77 -5.34
C LEU A 214 19.13 -1.41 -4.17
N TRP A 215 18.46 -2.25 -3.37
CA TRP A 215 19.13 -3.02 -2.32
C TRP A 215 20.30 -3.85 -2.81
N LYS A 216 20.13 -4.55 -3.93
CA LYS A 216 21.21 -5.34 -4.52
C LYS A 216 22.35 -4.45 -5.03
N TYR A 217 22.02 -3.32 -5.63
CA TYR A 217 23.03 -2.40 -6.16
C TYR A 217 23.85 -1.73 -5.04
N ARG A 218 23.17 -1.37 -3.94
CA ARG A 218 23.76 -0.61 -2.84
C ARG A 218 24.30 -1.47 -1.70
N HIS A 219 24.26 -2.80 -1.79
CA HIS A 219 24.62 -3.67 -0.67
C HIS A 219 26.07 -3.51 -0.16
N GLU A 220 26.98 -3.00 -0.98
CA GLU A 220 28.39 -2.74 -0.62
C GLU A 220 28.61 -1.31 -0.06
N ASP A 221 27.58 -0.47 0.00
CA ASP A 221 27.71 0.89 0.51
C ASP A 221 28.16 0.89 1.98
N HIS A 222 28.94 1.92 2.34
CA HIS A 222 29.70 1.94 3.58
C HIS A 222 28.87 2.05 4.86
N ASN A 223 27.61 2.48 4.79
CA ASN A 223 26.74 2.66 5.95
C ASN A 223 25.32 2.15 5.72
N SER A 224 24.60 1.92 6.83
CA SER A 224 23.25 1.36 6.85
C SER A 224 22.22 2.22 6.10
N PHE A 225 22.39 3.56 6.12
CA PHE A 225 21.49 4.45 5.40
C PHE A 225 21.61 4.29 3.89
N ASP A 226 22.84 4.33 3.37
CA ASP A 226 23.10 4.25 1.93
C ASP A 226 22.73 2.88 1.36
N ARG A 227 22.95 1.81 2.13
CA ARG A 227 22.48 0.45 1.81
C ARG A 227 20.96 0.30 1.84
N LEU A 228 20.23 1.30 2.37
CA LEU A 228 18.79 1.29 2.59
C LEU A 228 18.33 0.18 3.56
N ASP A 229 19.15 -0.16 4.56
CA ASP A 229 18.88 -1.26 5.51
C ASP A 229 17.61 -1.00 6.36
N TYR A 230 17.18 0.25 6.48
CA TYR A 230 15.97 0.66 7.19
C TYR A 230 14.67 0.32 6.46
N MET A 231 14.71 0.01 5.16
CA MET A 231 13.52 -0.18 4.35
C MET A 231 12.96 -1.61 4.49
N ILE A 232 11.66 -1.83 4.30
CA ILE A 232 11.09 -3.14 4.01
C ILE A 232 10.15 -2.99 2.82
N PRO A 233 10.50 -3.47 1.62
CA PRO A 233 9.66 -3.36 0.45
C PRO A 233 8.49 -4.36 0.54
N ILE A 234 7.27 -3.83 0.54
CA ILE A 234 6.02 -4.59 0.68
C ILE A 234 5.18 -4.42 -0.58
N PHE A 235 4.77 -5.54 -1.17
CA PHE A 235 3.88 -5.51 -2.33
C PHE A 235 2.50 -4.95 -1.97
N GLY A 236 2.07 -3.94 -2.73
CA GLY A 236 0.77 -3.32 -2.64
C GLY A 236 -0.32 -4.23 -3.21
N TRP A 237 -1.07 -4.87 -2.32
CA TRP A 237 -2.14 -5.81 -2.69
C TRP A 237 -3.25 -5.19 -3.55
N PHE A 238 -3.47 -3.88 -3.44
CA PHE A 238 -4.51 -3.18 -4.19
C PHE A 238 -4.37 -3.36 -5.71
N HIS A 239 -3.16 -3.20 -6.27
CA HIS A 239 -2.93 -3.39 -7.70
C HIS A 239 -3.14 -4.84 -8.14
N LEU A 240 -2.82 -5.83 -7.29
CA LEU A 240 -3.13 -7.23 -7.58
C LEU A 240 -4.63 -7.47 -7.63
N VAL A 241 -5.39 -6.95 -6.65
CA VAL A 241 -6.85 -7.09 -6.62
C VAL A 241 -7.47 -6.44 -7.86
N MET A 242 -7.00 -5.26 -8.28
CA MET A 242 -7.45 -4.63 -9.53
C MET A 242 -7.12 -5.48 -10.77
N ALA A 243 -5.90 -6.00 -10.87
CA ALA A 243 -5.49 -6.85 -11.99
C ALA A 243 -6.30 -8.15 -12.03
N PHE A 244 -6.54 -8.77 -10.87
CA PHE A 244 -7.35 -9.96 -10.72
C PHE A 244 -8.81 -9.71 -11.08
N ALA A 245 -9.42 -8.63 -10.58
CA ALA A 245 -10.78 -8.23 -10.95
C ALA A 245 -10.91 -7.96 -12.45
N ASN A 246 -9.92 -7.32 -13.08
CA ASN A 246 -9.89 -7.12 -14.54
C ASN A 246 -9.80 -8.46 -15.29
N SER A 247 -8.98 -9.39 -14.79
CA SER A 247 -8.86 -10.75 -15.34
C SER A 247 -10.18 -11.50 -15.25
N LEU A 248 -10.81 -11.55 -14.07
CA LEU A 248 -12.13 -12.14 -13.86
C LEU A 248 -13.17 -11.51 -14.80
N HIS A 249 -13.26 -10.18 -14.81
CA HIS A 249 -14.17 -9.47 -15.70
C HIS A 249 -13.95 -9.88 -17.16
N LYS A 250 -12.72 -9.87 -17.67
CA LYS A 250 -12.44 -10.27 -19.07
C LYS A 250 -12.78 -11.72 -19.37
N GLN A 251 -12.52 -12.62 -18.42
CA GLN A 251 -12.81 -14.05 -18.59
C GLN A 251 -14.32 -14.33 -18.62
N TYR A 252 -15.09 -13.68 -17.74
CA TYR A 252 -16.52 -13.94 -17.59
C TYR A 252 -17.43 -12.99 -18.39
N LEU A 253 -16.91 -11.88 -18.93
CA LEU A 253 -17.69 -10.95 -19.76
C LEU A 253 -18.32 -11.69 -20.94
N GLY A 254 -17.54 -12.54 -21.62
CA GLY A 254 -17.99 -13.37 -22.74
C GLY A 254 -18.69 -12.59 -23.85
N SER A 255 -19.69 -13.22 -24.48
CA SER A 255 -20.50 -12.63 -25.55
C SER A 255 -21.98 -12.94 -25.31
N SER A 256 -22.89 -12.15 -25.87
CA SER A 256 -24.33 -12.40 -25.77
C SER A 256 -24.79 -13.76 -26.33
N ALA A 257 -23.94 -14.45 -27.10
CA ALA A 257 -24.17 -15.81 -27.58
C ALA A 257 -23.62 -16.92 -26.67
N SER A 258 -22.83 -16.57 -25.65
CA SER A 258 -22.16 -17.52 -24.76
C SER A 258 -22.99 -17.76 -23.51
N ILE A 259 -23.48 -19.00 -23.34
CA ILE A 259 -24.25 -19.44 -22.18
C ILE A 259 -23.43 -19.25 -20.90
N GLY A 260 -23.98 -18.51 -19.93
CA GLY A 260 -23.33 -18.25 -18.64
C GLY A 260 -22.34 -17.08 -18.63
N SER A 261 -22.27 -16.30 -19.71
CA SER A 261 -21.49 -15.06 -19.74
C SER A 261 -22.23 -13.88 -19.11
N LEU A 262 -21.49 -12.90 -18.59
CA LEU A 262 -22.09 -11.68 -18.02
C LEU A 262 -22.86 -10.88 -19.08
N ARG A 263 -22.38 -10.81 -20.34
CA ARG A 263 -23.11 -10.13 -21.42
C ARG A 263 -24.46 -10.76 -21.72
N GLN A 264 -24.56 -12.09 -21.63
CA GLN A 264 -25.84 -12.78 -21.79
C GLN A 264 -26.74 -12.59 -20.57
N ALA A 265 -26.19 -12.64 -19.35
CA ALA A 265 -26.97 -12.53 -18.12
C ALA A 265 -27.53 -11.12 -17.87
N PHE A 266 -26.83 -10.08 -18.32
CA PHE A 266 -27.16 -8.69 -18.03
C PHE A 266 -27.53 -7.85 -19.28
N ASP A 267 -27.59 -8.45 -20.46
CA ASP A 267 -27.88 -7.76 -21.75
C ASP A 267 -27.02 -6.48 -21.96
N VAL A 268 -25.70 -6.60 -21.77
CA VAL A 268 -24.70 -5.49 -21.88
C VAL A 268 -23.76 -5.66 -23.08
#